data_AF-A0A9Y2JVY8-F1
#
_entry.id   AF-A0A9Y2JVY8-F1
#
_cell.length_a   1.000
_cell.length_b   1.000
_cell.length_c   1.000
_cell.angle_alpha   90.00
_cell.angle_beta   90.00
_cell.angle_gamma   90.00
#
_symmetry.space_group_name_H-M   'P 1'
#
loop_
_entity.id
_entity.type
_entity.pdbx_description
1 polymer ?
#
loop_
_entity_poly.entity_id
_entity_poly.type
_entity_poly.pdbx_seq_one_letter_code
_entity_poly.pdbx_strand_id
1 'polypeptide(L)' 'MAKLVVFGGTGYAGGKIGAEAVRRGHEVVGVARNPGSAPEGVD' A
#
# COMPACT_ATOMS: atom_id res chain seq x y z
N MET A 1 13.62 -4.84 6.34
CA MET A 1 12.22 -4.75 6.77
C MET A 1 11.98 -3.36 7.33
N ALA A 2 10.92 -2.68 6.90
CA ALA A 2 10.54 -1.35 7.37
C ALA A 2 9.01 -1.25 7.46
N LYS A 3 8.50 -0.31 8.25
CA LYS A 3 7.07 0.03 8.32
C LYS A 3 6.82 1.27 7.46
N LEU A 4 5.88 1.16 6.53
CA LEU A 4 5.62 2.19 5.53
C LEU A 4 4.16 2.62 5.57
N VAL A 5 3.92 3.92 5.44
CA VAL A 5 2.57 4.48 5.23
C VAL A 5 2.52 5.05 3.82
N VAL A 6 1.55 4.60 3.02
CA VAL A 6 1.35 5.07 1.64
C VAL A 6 0.04 5.85 1.56
N PHE A 7 0.15 7.18 1.47
CA PHE A 7 -0.99 8.04 1.17
C PHE A 7 -1.38 7.90 -0.30
N GLY A 8 -2.69 7.76 -0.55
CA GLY A 8 -3.20 7.41 -1.87
C GLY A 8 -2.95 5.94 -2.22
N GLY A 9 -2.95 5.04 -1.23
CA GLY A 9 -2.66 3.62 -1.38
C GLY A 9 -3.56 2.87 -2.38
N THR A 10 -4.72 3.42 -2.74
CA THR A 10 -5.61 2.87 -3.77
C THR A 10 -5.47 3.52 -5.16
N GLY A 11 -4.65 4.57 -5.29
CA GLY A 11 -4.40 5.25 -6.56
C GLY A 11 -3.39 4.50 -7.45
N TYR A 12 -3.27 4.91 -8.71
CA TYR A 12 -2.39 4.26 -9.70
C TYR A 12 -0.95 4.10 -9.23
N ALA A 13 -0.36 5.15 -8.66
CA ALA A 13 1.01 5.10 -8.15
C ALA A 13 1.08 4.43 -6.77
N GLY A 14 0.26 4.89 -5.81
CA GLY A 14 0.29 4.40 -4.44
C GLY A 14 0.02 2.90 -4.32
N GLY A 15 -0.93 2.37 -5.09
CA GLY A 15 -1.22 0.94 -5.09
C GLY A 15 -0.06 0.08 -5.63
N LYS A 16 0.60 0.52 -6.71
CA LYS A 16 1.76 -0.18 -7.26
C LYS A 16 2.96 -0.13 -6.32
N ILE A 17 3.17 1.01 -5.67
CA ILE A 17 4.24 1.18 -4.67
C ILE A 17 3.97 0.29 -3.45
N GLY A 18 2.74 0.28 -2.94
CA GLY A 18 2.34 -0.54 -1.80
C GLY A 18 2.50 -2.04 -2.08
N ALA A 19 1.98 -2.51 -3.22
CA ALA A 19 2.10 -3.90 -3.63
C ALA A 19 3.57 -4.35 -3.77
N GLU A 20 4.42 -3.51 -4.36
CA GLU A 20 5.84 -3.79 -4.51
C GLU A 20 6.58 -3.79 -3.16
N ALA A 21 6.21 -2.88 -2.25
CA ALA A 21 6.78 -2.82 -0.91
C ALA A 21 6.43 -4.09 -0.09
N VAL A 22 5.18 -4.54 -0.15
CA VAL A 22 4.74 -5.82 0.43
C VAL A 22 5.56 -6.97 -0.15
N ARG A 23 5.69 -7.04 -1.48
CA ARG A 23 6.48 -8.09 -2.17
C ARG A 23 7.95 -8.12 -1.73
N ARG A 24 8.51 -6.98 -1.33
CA ARG A 24 9.89 -6.86 -0.81
C ARG A 24 10.02 -7.16 0.69
N GLY A 25 8.92 -7.49 1.37
CA GLY A 25 8.90 -7.83 2.79
C GLY A 25 8.83 -6.62 3.72
N HIS A 26 8.20 -5.53 3.29
CA HIS A 26 7.84 -4.41 4.15
C HIS A 26 6.41 -4.57 4.72
N GLU A 27 6.17 -4.02 5.91
CA GLU A 27 4.83 -3.85 6.48
C GLU A 27 4.27 -2.52 5.97
N VAL A 28 3.09 -2.54 5.35
CA VAL A 28 2.54 -1.40 4.61
C VAL A 28 1.11 -1.10 5.06
N VAL A 29 0.87 0.15 5.45
CA VAL A 29 -0.47 0.69 5.70
C VAL A 29 -0.84 1.68 4.59
N GLY A 30 -1.99 1.46 3.95
CA GLY A 30 -2.52 2.30 2.89
C GLY A 30 -3.55 3.30 3.40
N VAL A 31 -3.29 4.60 3.21
CA VAL A 31 -4.29 5.65 3.52
C VAL A 31 -5.01 6.05 2.24
N ALA A 32 -6.33 5.88 2.22
CA ALA A 32 -7.16 6.23 1.07
C ALA A 32 -8.50 6.81 1.50
N ARG A 33 -9.08 7.65 0.63
CA ARG A 33 -10.45 8.16 0.80
C ARG A 33 -11.50 7.08 0.57
N ASN A 34 -11.18 6.10 -0.28
CA ASN A 34 -12.03 4.98 -0.60
C ASN A 34 -11.15 3.70 -0.63
N PRO A 35 -11.14 2.90 0.44
CA PRO A 35 -10.16 1.84 0.65
C PRO A 35 -10.50 0.51 -0.05
N GLY A 36 -11.71 0.34 -0.61
CA GLY A 36 -12.18 -0.94 -1.16
C GLY A 36 -11.41 -1.52 -2.36
N SER A 37 -10.38 -0.81 -2.84
CA SER A 37 -9.49 -1.25 -3.92
C SER A 37 -8.01 -1.27 -3.50
N ALA A 38 -7.74 -1.46 -2.21
CA ALA A 38 -6.38 -1.62 -1.71
C ALA A 38 -5.70 -2.87 -2.32
N PRO A 39 -4.40 -2.82 -2.63
CA PRO A 39 -3.66 -4.01 -3.06
C PRO A 39 -3.61 -5.06 -1.95
N GLU A 40 -3.51 -6.32 -2.34
CA GLU A 40 -3.35 -7.43 -1.40
C GLU A 40 -2.10 -7.24 -0.51
N GLY A 41 -2.26 -7.49 0.79
CA GLY A 41 -1.20 -7.36 1.79
C GLY A 41 -0.88 -5.93 2.22
N VAL A 42 -1.56 -4.92 1.67
CA VAL A 42 -1.59 -3.56 2.21
C VAL A 42 -2.79 -3.46 3.16
N ASP A 43 -2.53 -3.12 4.42
CA ASP A 43 -3.55 -2.91 5.46
C ASP A 43 -4.23 -1.53 5.32
#